data_AF-Q21PC6-F1
#
_entry.id   AF-Q21PC6-F1
#
_cell.length_a   1.000
_cell.length_b   1.000
_cell.length_c   1.000
_cell.angle_alpha   90.00
_cell.angle_beta   90.00
_cell.angle_gamma   90.00
#
_symmetry.space_group_name_H-M   'P 1'
#
loop_
_entity.id
_entity.type
_entity.pdbx_description
1 polymer ?
#
loop_
_entity_poly.entity_id
_entity_poly.type
_entity_poly.pdbx_seq_one_letter_code
_entity_poly.pdbx_strand_id
1 'polypeptide(L)'
;MPSTPIWDRDIDRYTPAKLNEKLSIYSGESIETIESMTFRKMQKNVPSNWLDVEAITPMILSIGIHGRSRNNFGLQYCPYCLGENPYFRKHWRFAFYTYCDRHSFQLLDACQYCEEKIIPHKSERVDLCWSCNRSLSLIRPNDTNFLSLRRNQLLTVSSEGVVGCNLSIDFSTTNFLRNIRNLIKVIVEVDGGELTSSLKGKKLQYELLRVDARRKITKILEEVMAEWPVSFHKYMVGNNVTQRKFERSVFDEFIMREIDKLPVGRKVYRAYNPVVYTQELRNLKRRSKSQYRVDRANLLLKDCNGG
;
A
#
# COMPACT_ATOMS: atom_id res chain seq x y z
N MET A 1 15.38 3.47 30.47
CA MET A 1 16.20 2.39 29.87
C MET A 1 17.27 2.97 28.94
N PRO A 2 18.47 3.33 29.44
CA PRO A 2 19.45 4.07 28.63
C PRO A 2 20.14 3.25 27.52
N SER A 3 20.15 1.91 27.60
CA SER A 3 20.94 1.03 26.70
C SER A 3 20.14 0.24 25.67
N THR A 4 18.80 0.31 25.68
CA THR A 4 17.96 -0.43 24.72
C THR A 4 17.49 0.53 23.63
N PRO A 5 17.92 0.37 22.37
CA PRO A 5 17.48 1.25 21.31
C PRO A 5 16.04 0.87 20.94
N ILE A 6 15.08 1.64 21.49
CA ILE A 6 13.64 1.46 21.26
C ILE A 6 13.25 2.05 19.90
N TRP A 7 13.79 3.22 19.58
CA TRP A 7 13.36 4.00 18.41
C TRP A 7 14.09 3.64 17.11
N ASP A 8 15.02 2.69 17.12
CA ASP A 8 15.71 2.20 15.91
C ASP A 8 14.96 1.10 15.17
N ARG A 9 13.78 0.72 15.67
CA ARG A 9 12.94 -0.37 15.15
C ARG A 9 11.47 -0.03 15.22
N ASP A 10 10.68 -0.86 14.53
CA ASP A 10 9.23 -0.78 14.52
C ASP A 10 8.69 -1.59 15.70
N ILE A 11 8.72 -0.99 16.90
CA ILE A 11 8.28 -1.63 18.17
C ILE A 11 6.82 -2.04 18.15
N ASP A 12 6.05 -1.34 17.34
CA ASP A 12 4.68 -1.64 17.00
C ASP A 12 4.62 -3.02 16.33
N ARG A 13 5.46 -3.28 15.31
CA ARG A 13 5.47 -4.54 14.55
C ARG A 13 6.07 -5.70 15.35
N TYR A 14 7.17 -5.45 16.05
CA TYR A 14 7.91 -6.47 16.77
C TYR A 14 8.66 -5.88 17.97
N THR A 15 8.39 -6.45 19.15
CA THR A 15 9.11 -6.14 20.37
C THR A 15 9.90 -7.37 20.81
N PRO A 16 11.24 -7.29 20.95
CA PRO A 16 12.03 -8.42 21.47
C PRO A 16 11.58 -8.84 22.86
N ALA A 17 11.64 -10.14 23.18
CA ALA A 17 11.23 -10.67 24.49
C ALA A 17 11.89 -9.93 25.67
N LYS A 18 13.21 -9.70 25.59
CA LYS A 18 13.97 -8.92 26.59
C LYS A 18 13.47 -7.49 26.79
N LEU A 19 12.91 -6.87 25.74
CA LEU A 19 12.30 -5.54 25.85
C LEU A 19 10.90 -5.64 26.50
N ASN A 20 10.11 -6.67 26.18
CA ASN A 20 8.82 -6.92 26.85
C ASN A 20 8.99 -7.19 28.35
N GLU A 21 9.95 -8.03 28.74
CA GLU A 21 10.28 -8.31 30.16
C GLU A 21 10.61 -7.02 30.91
N LYS A 22 11.47 -6.19 30.31
CA LYS A 22 11.81 -4.88 30.85
C LYS A 22 10.56 -3.98 30.93
N LEU A 23 9.77 -3.86 29.87
CA LEU A 23 8.57 -3.03 29.88
C LEU A 23 7.60 -3.49 30.98
N SER A 24 7.46 -4.79 31.19
CA SER A 24 6.61 -5.38 32.24
C SER A 24 7.07 -4.96 33.63
N ILE A 25 8.38 -5.09 33.92
CA ILE A 25 8.96 -4.65 35.21
C ILE A 25 8.71 -3.16 35.49
N TYR A 26 8.93 -2.30 34.49
CA TYR A 26 8.84 -0.84 34.72
C TYR A 26 7.41 -0.29 34.68
N SER A 27 6.49 -0.94 33.95
CA SER A 27 5.09 -0.49 33.86
C SER A 27 4.15 -1.16 34.85
N GLY A 28 4.53 -2.33 35.39
CA GLY A 28 3.64 -3.19 36.17
C GLY A 28 2.64 -3.98 35.33
N GLU A 29 2.64 -3.80 34.00
CA GLU A 29 1.75 -4.52 33.08
C GLU A 29 2.25 -5.94 32.80
N SER A 30 1.33 -6.87 32.54
CA SER A 30 1.70 -8.22 32.13
C SER A 30 2.34 -8.22 30.73
N ILE A 31 3.19 -9.22 30.46
CA ILE A 31 3.80 -9.40 29.13
C ILE A 31 2.71 -9.55 28.07
N GLU A 32 1.62 -10.26 28.36
CA GLU A 32 0.48 -10.46 27.46
C GLU A 32 -0.21 -9.13 27.12
N THR A 33 -0.31 -8.23 28.10
CA THR A 33 -0.89 -6.89 27.92
C THR A 33 0.02 -6.05 27.04
N ILE A 34 1.33 -6.04 27.30
CA ILE A 34 2.33 -5.35 26.46
C ILE A 34 2.33 -5.91 25.04
N GLU A 35 2.34 -7.22 24.85
CA GLU A 35 2.25 -7.85 23.53
C GLU A 35 0.94 -7.48 22.83
N SER A 36 -0.17 -7.37 23.58
CA SER A 36 -1.43 -6.92 23.02
C SER A 36 -1.37 -5.48 22.53
N MET A 37 -0.49 -4.61 23.05
CA MET A 37 -0.29 -3.24 22.56
C MET A 37 0.47 -3.19 21.23
N THR A 38 1.11 -4.30 20.82
CA THR A 38 1.80 -4.43 19.52
C THR A 38 0.88 -4.95 18.41
N PHE A 39 1.38 -5.01 17.17
CA PHE A 39 0.73 -5.64 16.02
C PHE A 39 0.73 -7.16 16.05
N ARG A 40 1.44 -7.79 16.99
CA ARG A 40 1.72 -9.22 16.93
C ARG A 40 0.47 -10.10 16.83
N LYS A 41 -0.55 -9.83 17.66
CA LYS A 41 -1.85 -10.53 17.58
C LYS A 41 -2.61 -10.20 16.29
N MET A 42 -2.57 -8.94 15.85
CA MET A 42 -3.27 -8.49 14.64
C MET A 42 -2.67 -9.07 13.35
N GLN A 43 -1.42 -9.55 13.39
CA GLN A 43 -0.72 -10.16 12.27
C GLN A 43 -1.03 -11.65 12.08
N LYS A 44 -1.84 -12.28 12.95
CA LYS A 44 -2.17 -13.72 12.89
C LYS A 44 -2.67 -14.18 11.53
N ASN A 45 -3.44 -13.34 10.83
CA ASN A 45 -3.97 -13.62 9.50
C ASN A 45 -3.16 -12.99 8.35
N VAL A 46 -2.01 -12.38 8.64
CA VAL A 46 -1.11 -11.87 7.62
C VAL A 46 -0.26 -13.05 7.13
N PRO A 47 -0.09 -13.24 5.80
CA PRO A 47 0.77 -14.30 5.27
C PRO A 47 2.16 -14.28 5.91
N SER A 48 2.66 -15.42 6.38
CA SER A 48 3.95 -15.50 7.09
C SER A 48 5.12 -14.95 6.27
N ASN A 49 5.16 -15.26 4.97
CA ASN A 49 6.17 -14.76 4.04
C ASN A 49 6.14 -13.23 3.85
N TRP A 50 5.07 -12.53 4.26
CA TRP A 50 5.03 -11.07 4.28
C TRP A 50 5.70 -10.50 5.53
N LEU A 51 5.63 -11.24 6.64
CA LEU A 51 6.23 -10.87 7.92
C LEU A 51 7.75 -11.08 7.95
N ASP A 52 8.29 -11.89 7.04
CA ASP A 52 9.75 -12.09 6.87
C ASP A 52 10.43 -10.92 6.16
N VAL A 53 9.67 -10.01 5.53
CA VAL A 53 10.23 -8.86 4.82
C VAL A 53 10.56 -7.75 5.82
N GLU A 54 11.84 -7.51 6.07
CA GLU A 54 12.29 -6.58 7.12
C GLU A 54 11.93 -5.10 6.82
N ALA A 55 11.94 -4.68 5.56
CA ALA A 55 11.78 -3.26 5.21
C ALA A 55 10.34 -2.79 4.98
N ILE A 56 9.55 -3.54 4.19
CA ILE A 56 8.19 -3.16 3.78
C ILE A 56 7.30 -4.40 3.79
N THR A 57 6.45 -4.51 4.80
CA THR A 57 5.46 -5.59 4.90
C THR A 57 4.24 -5.26 4.06
N PRO A 58 3.81 -6.16 3.16
CA PRO A 58 2.59 -5.92 2.41
C PRO A 58 1.35 -5.71 3.32
N MET A 59 0.47 -4.80 2.92
CA MET A 59 -0.72 -4.34 3.63
C MET A 59 -0.49 -3.68 5.01
N ILE A 60 0.75 -3.49 5.45
CA ILE A 60 1.08 -2.74 6.68
C ILE A 60 1.90 -1.52 6.28
N LEU A 61 1.49 -0.34 6.75
CA LEU A 61 2.18 0.89 6.45
C LEU A 61 3.62 0.85 6.96
N SER A 62 4.57 1.37 6.19
CA SER A 62 5.95 1.50 6.66
C SER A 62 6.15 2.88 7.29
N ILE A 63 6.77 2.94 8.48
CA ILE A 63 7.22 4.21 9.08
C ILE A 63 8.62 4.65 8.59
N GLY A 64 9.30 3.84 7.75
CA GLY A 64 10.56 4.20 7.10
C GLY A 64 11.68 4.53 8.10
N ILE A 65 12.10 3.54 8.88
CA ILE A 65 13.05 3.74 9.98
C ILE A 65 14.47 3.92 9.46
N HIS A 66 15.11 5.00 9.88
CA HIS A 66 16.55 5.23 9.68
C HIS A 66 17.14 5.77 11.00
N GLY A 67 17.73 4.87 11.79
CA GLY A 67 18.05 5.17 13.18
C GLY A 67 16.79 5.61 13.93
N ARG A 68 16.83 6.78 14.58
CA ARG A 68 15.67 7.35 15.31
C ARG A 68 14.74 8.18 14.43
N SER A 69 15.04 8.31 13.14
CA SER A 69 14.21 9.06 12.19
C SER A 69 13.15 8.16 11.56
N ARG A 70 12.08 8.79 11.08
CA ARG A 70 11.01 8.18 10.29
C ARG A 70 10.97 8.90 8.95
N ASN A 71 10.89 8.17 7.85
CA ASN A 71 10.98 8.75 6.51
C ASN A 71 9.66 8.65 5.72
N ASN A 72 8.71 7.86 6.22
CA ASN A 72 7.45 7.59 5.53
C ASN A 72 6.25 8.06 6.37
N PHE A 73 5.11 8.27 5.70
CA PHE A 73 3.81 8.63 6.30
C PHE A 73 3.09 7.39 6.83
N GLY A 74 3.79 6.63 7.67
CA GLY A 74 3.36 5.30 8.10
C GLY A 74 2.37 5.27 9.24
N LEU A 75 2.11 6.39 9.91
CA LEU A 75 1.19 6.47 11.04
C LEU A 75 0.01 7.37 10.67
N GLN A 76 -1.20 6.93 11.05
CA GLN A 76 -2.44 7.62 10.72
C GLN A 76 -3.25 7.96 11.97
N TYR A 77 -4.11 8.97 11.86
CA TYR A 77 -5.02 9.38 12.93
C TYR A 77 -6.34 9.94 12.42
N CYS A 78 -7.35 9.89 13.29
CA CYS A 78 -8.54 10.71 13.18
C CYS A 78 -8.42 11.83 14.23
N PRO A 79 -8.55 13.11 13.84
CA PRO A 79 -8.43 14.24 14.76
C PRO A 79 -9.49 14.18 15.88
N TYR A 80 -10.71 13.74 15.57
CA TYR A 80 -11.77 13.55 16.57
C TYR A 80 -11.42 12.47 17.58
N CYS A 81 -10.99 11.28 17.12
CA CYS A 81 -10.56 10.21 18.04
C CYS A 81 -9.42 10.67 18.95
N LEU A 82 -8.47 11.43 18.39
CA LEU A 82 -7.31 11.91 19.14
C LEU A 82 -7.70 12.97 20.18
N GLY A 83 -8.71 13.80 19.88
CA GLY A 83 -9.28 14.76 20.84
C GLY A 83 -10.11 14.11 21.95
N GLU A 84 -10.79 12.99 21.65
CA GLU A 84 -11.53 12.22 22.65
C GLU A 84 -10.60 11.40 23.55
N ASN A 85 -9.62 10.72 22.96
CA ASN A 85 -8.65 9.88 23.65
C ASN A 85 -7.29 10.02 22.94
N PRO A 86 -6.29 10.63 23.59
CA PRO A 86 -5.02 10.96 22.94
C PRO A 86 -4.12 9.73 22.81
N TYR A 87 -4.44 8.83 21.88
CA TYR A 87 -3.56 7.74 21.46
C TYR A 87 -3.79 7.38 19.98
N PHE A 88 -2.75 6.85 19.34
CA PHE A 88 -2.85 6.37 17.96
C PHE A 88 -3.35 4.94 17.94
N ARG A 89 -4.39 4.67 17.14
CA ARG A 89 -4.96 3.33 17.03
C ARG A 89 -4.06 2.46 16.17
N LYS A 90 -3.57 1.35 16.73
CA LYS A 90 -2.72 0.40 16.02
C LYS A 90 -3.35 -0.10 14.71
N HIS A 91 -4.61 -0.54 14.69
CA HIS A 91 -5.21 -1.11 13.46
C HIS A 91 -5.20 -0.15 12.25
N TRP A 92 -5.13 1.17 12.43
CA TRP A 92 -4.95 2.13 11.33
C TRP A 92 -3.60 2.04 10.62
N ARG A 93 -2.66 1.21 11.10
CA ARG A 93 -1.42 0.88 10.39
C ARG A 93 -1.62 -0.15 9.28
N PHE A 94 -2.80 -0.78 9.17
CA PHE A 94 -3.13 -1.56 7.98
C PHE A 94 -3.49 -0.63 6.82
N ALA A 95 -2.87 -0.86 5.66
CA ALA A 95 -2.95 0.04 4.52
C ALA A 95 -4.35 0.14 3.88
N PHE A 96 -5.27 -0.78 4.20
CA PHE A 96 -6.67 -0.70 3.78
C PHE A 96 -7.52 0.25 4.64
N TYR A 97 -7.06 0.64 5.85
CA TYR A 97 -7.71 1.73 6.59
C TYR A 97 -7.36 3.07 5.94
N THR A 98 -8.39 3.71 5.41
CA THR A 98 -8.31 5.07 4.84
C THR A 98 -9.30 6.01 5.50
N TYR A 99 -10.17 5.49 6.38
CA TYR A 99 -11.17 6.25 7.11
C TYR A 99 -11.36 5.70 8.52
N CYS A 100 -11.87 6.56 9.40
CA CYS A 100 -12.28 6.22 10.75
C CYS A 100 -13.71 5.65 10.71
N ASP A 101 -13.87 4.45 11.24
CA ASP A 101 -15.12 3.73 11.45
C ASP A 101 -16.07 4.43 12.45
N ARG A 102 -15.52 5.11 13.46
CA ARG A 102 -16.29 5.84 14.48
C ARG A 102 -16.84 7.17 13.95
N HIS A 103 -15.98 8.02 13.39
CA HIS A 103 -16.33 9.40 13.02
C HIS A 103 -16.67 9.57 11.53
N SER A 104 -16.55 8.51 10.73
CA SER A 104 -16.73 8.55 9.26
C SER A 104 -15.88 9.66 8.59
N PHE A 105 -14.72 9.96 9.21
CA PHE A 105 -13.79 10.96 8.75
C PHE A 105 -12.57 10.28 8.13
N GLN A 106 -12.05 10.82 7.04
CA GLN A 106 -10.85 10.28 6.43
C GLN A 106 -9.68 10.34 7.41
N LEU A 107 -8.91 9.25 7.50
CA LEU A 107 -7.69 9.29 8.29
C LEU A 107 -6.66 10.24 7.68
N LEU A 108 -5.90 10.89 8.54
CA LEU A 108 -4.80 11.76 8.17
C LEU A 108 -3.49 11.05 8.48
N ASP A 109 -2.47 11.22 7.63
CA ASP A 109 -1.15 10.60 7.79
C ASP A 109 -0.02 11.61 8.02
N ALA A 110 -0.37 12.90 8.06
CA ALA A 110 0.52 14.04 8.29
C ALA A 110 -0.17 15.12 9.12
N CYS A 111 0.63 16.06 9.65
CA CYS A 111 0.09 17.24 10.28
C CYS A 111 -0.70 18.07 9.26
N GLN A 112 -1.92 18.46 9.59
CA GLN A 112 -2.72 19.29 8.70
C GLN A 112 -2.07 20.66 8.46
N TYR A 113 -1.22 21.15 9.36
CA TYR A 113 -0.68 22.51 9.31
C TYR A 113 0.65 22.64 8.58
N CYS A 114 1.61 21.74 8.86
CA CYS A 114 2.94 21.76 8.27
C CYS A 114 3.24 20.57 7.34
N GLU A 115 2.27 19.67 7.14
CA GLU A 115 2.38 18.48 6.28
C GLU A 115 3.48 17.48 6.65
N GLU A 116 4.15 17.68 7.79
CA GLU A 116 5.16 16.76 8.28
C GLU A 116 4.52 15.47 8.78
N LYS A 117 5.21 14.34 8.59
CA LYS A 117 4.77 13.01 9.04
C LYS A 117 4.58 12.96 10.55
N ILE A 118 3.73 12.06 11.03
CA ILE A 118 3.46 11.91 12.46
C ILE A 118 4.55 11.08 13.14
N ILE A 119 5.19 11.65 14.17
CA ILE A 119 6.24 11.01 14.97
C ILE A 119 5.98 11.29 16.46
N PRO A 120 5.09 10.52 17.12
CA PRO A 120 4.59 10.85 18.45
C PRO A 120 5.71 10.93 19.50
N HIS A 121 6.70 10.04 19.44
CA HIS A 121 7.81 9.98 20.40
C HIS A 121 8.79 11.16 20.32
N LYS A 122 8.67 12.03 19.33
CA LYS A 122 9.43 13.30 19.24
C LYS A 122 8.65 14.51 19.76
N SER A 123 7.37 14.32 20.07
CA SER A 123 6.51 15.35 20.62
C SER A 123 6.43 15.23 22.13
N GLU A 124 6.24 16.35 22.84
CA GLU A 124 6.00 16.37 24.28
C GLU A 124 4.68 15.67 24.64
N ARG A 125 3.67 15.85 23.78
CA ARG A 125 2.38 15.16 23.88
C ARG A 125 2.02 14.49 22.56
N VAL A 126 1.34 13.36 22.66
CA VAL A 126 0.93 12.55 21.50
C VAL A 126 -0.10 13.22 20.60
N ASP A 127 -0.86 14.19 21.11
CA ASP A 127 -1.82 14.99 20.37
C ASP A 127 -1.22 16.25 19.72
N LEU A 128 0.10 16.46 19.85
CA LEU A 128 0.80 17.59 19.23
C LEU A 128 1.69 17.13 18.06
N CYS A 129 1.84 18.00 17.06
CA CYS A 129 2.78 17.80 15.97
C CYS A 129 4.22 18.00 16.46
N TRP A 130 5.09 17.01 16.27
CA TRP A 130 6.50 17.10 16.67
C TRP A 130 7.29 18.24 16.00
N SER A 131 6.84 18.71 14.83
CA SER A 131 7.55 19.71 14.03
C SER A 131 7.05 21.14 14.27
N CYS A 132 5.73 21.36 14.30
CA CYS A 132 5.14 22.70 14.46
C CYS A 132 4.41 22.93 15.78
N ASN A 133 4.38 21.93 16.66
CA ASN A 133 3.74 21.95 17.97
C ASN A 133 2.23 22.27 18.00
N ARG A 134 1.56 22.33 16.84
CA ARG A 134 0.10 22.50 16.77
C ARG A 134 -0.62 21.20 17.12
N SER A 135 -1.80 21.34 17.70
CA SER A 135 -2.65 20.19 18.01
C SER A 135 -3.10 19.48 16.73
N LEU A 136 -2.94 18.16 16.74
CA LEU A 136 -3.42 17.23 15.74
C LEU A 136 -4.90 16.88 15.94
N SER A 137 -5.48 17.19 17.10
CA SER A 137 -6.92 16.98 17.35
C SER A 137 -7.80 18.12 16.82
N LEU A 138 -7.20 19.26 16.48
CA LEU A 138 -7.90 20.42 15.92
C LEU A 138 -7.98 20.35 14.41
N ILE A 139 -9.21 20.42 13.90
CA ILE A 139 -9.53 20.32 12.49
C ILE A 139 -9.54 21.70 11.84
N ARG A 140 -9.09 21.77 10.59
CA ARG A 140 -9.19 23.00 9.80
C ARG A 140 -10.67 23.31 9.49
N PRO A 141 -11.15 24.55 9.68
CA PRO A 141 -12.57 24.91 9.53
C PRO A 141 -13.24 24.53 8.19
N ASN A 142 -12.44 24.34 7.12
CA ASN A 142 -12.93 24.00 5.78
C ASN A 142 -12.61 22.55 5.37
N ASP A 143 -12.32 21.66 6.32
CA ASP A 143 -11.96 20.29 6.00
C ASP A 143 -13.20 19.45 5.67
N THR A 144 -13.41 19.16 4.38
CA THR A 144 -14.56 18.38 3.86
C THR A 144 -14.28 16.87 3.79
N ASN A 145 -13.33 16.37 4.58
CA ASN A 145 -12.89 14.97 4.56
C ASN A 145 -13.86 13.96 5.20
N PHE A 146 -15.12 14.33 5.37
CA PHE A 146 -16.17 13.43 5.82
C PHE A 146 -16.68 12.54 4.69
N LEU A 147 -16.98 11.28 5.03
CA LEU A 147 -17.66 10.37 4.13
C LEU A 147 -19.17 10.56 4.27
N SER A 148 -19.85 10.78 3.15
CA SER A 148 -21.32 10.93 3.09
C SER A 148 -22.08 9.63 3.35
N LEU A 149 -21.42 8.47 3.27
CA LEU A 149 -22.01 7.14 3.42
C LEU A 149 -21.14 6.26 4.30
N ARG A 150 -21.78 5.48 5.20
CA ARG A 150 -21.10 4.37 5.91
C ARG A 150 -20.67 3.35 4.87
N ARG A 151 -19.36 3.19 4.68
CA ARG A 151 -18.80 2.17 3.80
C ARG A 151 -18.82 0.79 4.46
N ASN A 152 -19.31 -0.20 3.72
CA ASN A 152 -19.15 -1.62 4.06
C ASN A 152 -17.68 -1.99 3.86
N GLN A 153 -16.92 -1.88 4.94
CA GLN A 153 -15.49 -2.16 4.97
C GLN A 153 -15.28 -3.64 4.62
N LEU A 154 -14.58 -3.94 3.51
CA LEU A 154 -14.29 -5.33 3.09
C LEU A 154 -13.46 -6.10 4.11
N LEU A 155 -12.57 -5.39 4.80
CA LEU A 155 -11.65 -5.91 5.80
C LEU A 155 -11.78 -5.05 7.06
N THR A 156 -11.84 -5.70 8.22
CA THR A 156 -11.69 -5.06 9.53
C THR A 156 -10.61 -5.78 10.33
N VAL A 157 -10.27 -5.25 11.50
CA VAL A 157 -9.26 -5.82 12.39
C VAL A 157 -9.84 -5.93 13.79
N SER A 158 -9.89 -7.16 14.31
CA SER A 158 -10.26 -7.47 15.69
C SER A 158 -9.02 -7.69 16.55
N SER A 159 -9.21 -8.03 17.82
CA SER A 159 -8.12 -8.47 18.71
C SER A 159 -7.43 -9.75 18.21
N GLU A 160 -8.13 -10.56 17.41
CA GLU A 160 -7.66 -11.85 16.92
C GLU A 160 -7.01 -11.79 15.54
N GLY A 161 -7.01 -10.63 14.87
CA GLY A 161 -6.42 -10.47 13.55
C GLY A 161 -7.28 -9.69 12.57
N VAL A 162 -6.88 -9.75 11.31
CA VAL A 162 -7.68 -9.23 10.20
C VAL A 162 -8.90 -10.15 10.02
N VAL A 163 -10.05 -9.57 9.73
CA VAL A 163 -11.32 -10.28 9.49
C VAL A 163 -11.91 -9.78 8.19
N GLY A 164 -12.36 -10.70 7.32
CA GLY A 164 -13.17 -10.35 6.15
C GLY A 164 -14.62 -10.12 6.53
N CYS A 165 -15.24 -9.05 6.05
CA CYS A 165 -16.63 -8.73 6.33
C CYS A 165 -17.55 -9.24 5.21
N ASN A 166 -18.76 -9.72 5.55
CA ASN A 166 -19.83 -10.03 4.62
C ASN A 166 -19.52 -11.06 3.52
N LEU A 167 -18.57 -11.98 3.77
CA LEU A 167 -18.33 -13.11 2.89
C LEU A 167 -19.04 -14.33 3.49
N SER A 168 -20.15 -14.73 2.88
CA SER A 168 -20.95 -15.90 3.24
C SER A 168 -20.26 -17.24 2.93
N ILE A 169 -18.93 -17.25 2.79
CA ILE A 169 -18.14 -18.39 2.35
C ILE A 169 -16.95 -18.54 3.31
N ASP A 170 -16.67 -19.78 3.69
CA ASP A 170 -15.52 -20.17 4.50
C ASP A 170 -14.21 -19.88 3.76
N PHE A 171 -13.68 -18.67 3.92
CA PHE A 171 -12.36 -18.31 3.44
C PHE A 171 -11.37 -18.21 4.59
N SER A 172 -10.15 -18.68 4.36
CA SER A 172 -9.02 -18.25 5.17
C SER A 172 -8.82 -16.74 4.97
N THR A 173 -8.92 -15.95 6.05
CA THR A 173 -8.65 -14.51 6.01
C THR A 173 -7.28 -14.20 5.39
N THR A 174 -6.29 -15.09 5.58
CA THR A 174 -4.97 -14.98 4.97
C THR A 174 -5.02 -15.01 3.45
N ASN A 175 -5.82 -15.91 2.87
CA ASN A 175 -6.03 -15.99 1.42
C ASN A 175 -6.79 -14.77 0.92
N PHE A 176 -7.83 -14.35 1.65
CA PHE A 176 -8.60 -13.16 1.29
C PHE A 176 -7.74 -11.90 1.27
N LEU A 177 -6.90 -11.68 2.29
CA LEU A 177 -5.97 -10.55 2.33
C LEU A 177 -4.97 -10.59 1.17
N ARG A 178 -4.47 -11.78 0.80
CA ARG A 178 -3.60 -11.98 -0.36
C ARG A 178 -4.31 -11.65 -1.68
N ASN A 179 -5.56 -12.09 -1.85
CA ASN A 179 -6.38 -11.77 -3.02
C ASN A 179 -6.57 -10.26 -3.14
N ILE A 180 -7.00 -9.60 -2.06
CA ILE A 180 -7.18 -8.15 -2.01
C ILE A 180 -5.88 -7.42 -2.39
N ARG A 181 -4.74 -7.83 -1.82
CA ARG A 181 -3.44 -7.24 -2.16
C ARG A 181 -3.08 -7.38 -3.63
N ASN A 182 -3.42 -8.50 -4.25
CA ASN A 182 -3.13 -8.78 -5.64
C ASN A 182 -4.12 -8.08 -6.59
N LEU A 183 -5.41 -7.97 -6.23
CA LEU A 183 -6.39 -7.15 -6.95
C LEU A 183 -5.98 -5.67 -6.94
N ILE A 184 -5.47 -5.15 -5.81
CA ILE A 184 -4.90 -3.80 -5.76
C ILE A 184 -3.79 -3.60 -6.80
N LYS A 185 -2.93 -4.60 -7.02
CA LYS A 185 -1.90 -4.52 -8.06
C LYS A 185 -2.54 -4.42 -9.44
N VAL A 186 -3.55 -5.24 -9.72
CA VAL A 186 -4.28 -5.22 -11.00
C VAL A 186 -4.92 -3.85 -11.23
N ILE A 187 -5.70 -3.36 -10.27
CA ILE A 187 -6.38 -2.05 -10.32
C ILE A 187 -5.37 -0.94 -10.63
N VAL A 188 -4.25 -0.89 -9.91
CA VAL A 188 -3.28 0.19 -10.13
C VAL A 188 -2.53 0.03 -11.44
N GLU A 189 -2.34 -1.18 -11.96
CA GLU A 189 -1.79 -1.32 -13.31
C GLU A 189 -2.80 -1.04 -14.42
N VAL A 190 -4.10 -0.93 -14.11
CA VAL A 190 -5.16 -0.54 -15.05
C VAL A 190 -5.35 0.98 -15.01
N ASP A 191 -5.54 1.54 -13.82
CA ASP A 191 -5.89 2.94 -13.58
C ASP A 191 -4.71 3.82 -13.14
N GLY A 192 -3.48 3.28 -13.15
CA GLY A 192 -2.31 3.89 -12.51
C GLY A 192 -1.94 5.28 -13.01
N GLY A 193 -2.22 5.60 -14.28
CA GLY A 193 -1.98 6.93 -14.84
C GLY A 193 -2.77 8.04 -14.12
N GLU A 194 -4.01 7.75 -13.71
CA GLU A 194 -4.90 8.69 -13.03
C GLU A 194 -4.73 8.62 -11.50
N LEU A 195 -4.51 7.42 -10.97
CA LEU A 195 -4.41 7.18 -9.51
C LEU A 195 -3.05 7.57 -8.93
N THR A 196 -1.99 7.56 -9.74
CA THR A 196 -0.61 7.66 -9.26
C THR A 196 0.26 8.62 -10.07
N SER A 197 -0.30 9.75 -10.51
CA SER A 197 0.42 10.83 -11.22
C SER A 197 1.74 11.25 -10.56
N SER A 198 1.91 11.02 -9.25
CA SER A 198 3.13 11.27 -8.49
C SER A 198 4.19 10.15 -8.51
N LEU A 199 3.92 8.98 -9.10
CA LEU A 199 4.79 7.80 -9.06
C LEU A 199 5.47 7.54 -10.41
N LYS A 200 6.42 8.40 -10.77
CA LYS A 200 7.26 8.19 -11.95
C LYS A 200 8.21 6.99 -11.74
N GLY A 201 7.95 5.89 -12.45
CA GLY A 201 8.94 4.86 -12.79
C GLY A 201 9.41 3.90 -11.69
N LYS A 202 8.83 3.93 -10.48
CA LYS A 202 9.12 2.95 -9.41
C LYS A 202 8.01 1.91 -9.31
N LYS A 203 8.36 0.69 -8.92
CA LYS A 203 7.39 -0.38 -8.58
C LYS A 203 6.43 0.17 -7.53
N LEU A 204 5.14 0.16 -7.84
CA LEU A 204 4.11 0.63 -6.92
C LEU A 204 4.18 -0.12 -5.59
N GLN A 205 4.30 0.62 -4.49
CA GLN A 205 4.21 0.08 -3.14
C GLN A 205 3.02 0.74 -2.45
N TYR A 206 1.87 0.06 -2.49
CA TYR A 206 0.60 0.51 -1.93
C TYR A 206 0.74 1.02 -0.49
N GLU A 207 1.57 0.35 0.30
CA GLU A 207 1.83 0.60 1.71
C GLU A 207 2.68 1.86 1.99
N LEU A 208 3.29 2.42 0.95
CA LEU A 208 4.03 3.68 1.01
C LEU A 208 3.22 4.87 0.48
N LEU A 209 2.03 4.62 -0.07
CA LEU A 209 1.18 5.68 -0.60
C LEU A 209 0.55 6.48 0.54
N ARG A 210 0.43 7.80 0.30
CA ARG A 210 -0.37 8.69 1.14
C ARG A 210 -1.82 8.20 1.21
N VAL A 211 -2.48 8.53 2.32
CA VAL A 211 -3.86 8.09 2.59
C VAL A 211 -4.83 8.44 1.47
N ASP A 212 -4.71 9.61 0.83
CA ASP A 212 -5.60 10.01 -0.29
C ASP A 212 -5.48 9.08 -1.50
N ALA A 213 -4.26 8.72 -1.87
CA ALA A 213 -4.01 7.81 -2.99
C ALA A 213 -4.52 6.40 -2.66
N ARG A 214 -4.28 5.92 -1.43
CA ARG A 214 -4.83 4.64 -0.96
C ARG A 214 -6.36 4.66 -0.99
N ARG A 215 -6.99 5.75 -0.54
CA ARG A 215 -8.46 5.91 -0.53
C ARG A 215 -9.09 5.75 -1.91
N LYS A 216 -8.47 6.33 -2.96
CA LYS A 216 -8.94 6.18 -4.34
C LYS A 216 -8.86 4.72 -4.81
N ILE A 217 -7.75 4.04 -4.51
CA ILE A 217 -7.55 2.63 -4.85
C ILE A 217 -8.53 1.74 -4.07
N THR A 218 -8.67 1.96 -2.77
CA THR A 218 -9.61 1.22 -1.92
C THR A 218 -11.05 1.42 -2.39
N LYS A 219 -11.42 2.61 -2.85
CA LYS A 219 -12.75 2.87 -3.43
C LYS A 219 -13.01 1.99 -4.66
N ILE A 220 -12.07 1.93 -5.60
CA ILE A 220 -12.23 1.08 -6.80
C ILE A 220 -12.28 -0.40 -6.39
N LEU A 221 -11.43 -0.81 -5.44
CA LEU A 221 -11.47 -2.17 -4.92
C LEU A 221 -12.83 -2.52 -4.30
N GLU A 222 -13.42 -1.61 -3.51
CA GLU A 222 -14.76 -1.78 -2.95
C GLU A 222 -15.81 -1.91 -4.06
N GLU A 223 -15.73 -1.11 -5.12
CA GLU A 223 -16.63 -1.20 -6.28
C GLU A 223 -16.45 -2.53 -7.05
N VAL A 224 -15.22 -3.00 -7.23
CA VAL A 224 -14.92 -4.29 -7.87
C VAL A 224 -15.48 -5.45 -7.07
N MET A 225 -15.41 -5.37 -5.75
CA MET A 225 -15.88 -6.42 -4.84
C MET A 225 -17.38 -6.33 -4.51
N ALA A 226 -18.02 -5.20 -4.82
CA ALA A 226 -19.46 -5.02 -4.62
C ALA A 226 -20.26 -5.97 -5.54
N GLU A 227 -21.38 -6.51 -5.06
CA GLU A 227 -22.26 -7.38 -5.87
C GLU A 227 -21.51 -8.51 -6.60
N TRP A 228 -20.55 -9.14 -5.91
CA TRP A 228 -19.71 -10.17 -6.48
C TRP A 228 -20.53 -11.34 -7.09
N PRO A 229 -20.19 -11.86 -8.28
CA PRO A 229 -19.04 -11.49 -9.14
C PRO A 229 -19.36 -10.47 -10.23
N VAL A 230 -20.55 -9.87 -10.25
CA VAL A 230 -21.04 -9.05 -11.37
C VAL A 230 -20.16 -7.80 -11.57
N SER A 231 -19.88 -7.05 -10.50
CA SER A 231 -19.06 -5.84 -10.62
C SER A 231 -17.61 -6.12 -10.99
N PHE A 232 -17.06 -7.27 -10.55
CA PHE A 232 -15.74 -7.72 -10.98
C PHE A 232 -15.69 -7.88 -12.49
N HIS A 233 -16.61 -8.66 -13.07
CA HIS A 233 -16.66 -8.85 -14.53
C HIS A 233 -16.89 -7.55 -15.27
N LYS A 234 -17.82 -6.71 -14.80
CA LYS A 234 -18.10 -5.40 -15.39
C LYS A 234 -16.84 -4.51 -15.43
N TYR A 235 -16.10 -4.44 -14.33
CA TYR A 235 -14.87 -3.66 -14.24
C TYR A 235 -13.75 -4.24 -15.13
N MET A 236 -13.55 -5.56 -15.10
CA MET A 236 -12.48 -6.20 -15.88
C MET A 236 -12.73 -6.10 -17.38
N VAL A 237 -13.95 -6.40 -17.84
CA VAL A 237 -14.33 -6.30 -19.26
C VAL A 237 -14.31 -4.85 -19.74
N GLY A 238 -14.87 -3.92 -18.95
CA GLY A 238 -14.87 -2.48 -19.27
C GLY A 238 -13.47 -1.89 -19.44
N ASN A 239 -12.47 -2.45 -18.76
CA ASN A 239 -11.07 -2.04 -18.84
C ASN A 239 -10.20 -2.95 -19.74
N ASN A 240 -10.81 -3.81 -20.56
CA ASN A 240 -10.11 -4.76 -21.44
C ASN A 240 -9.08 -5.65 -20.72
N VAL A 241 -9.35 -6.00 -19.45
CA VAL A 241 -8.50 -6.88 -18.66
C VAL A 241 -8.71 -8.33 -19.09
N THR A 242 -7.61 -9.04 -19.30
CA THR A 242 -7.59 -10.46 -19.68
C THR A 242 -6.92 -11.29 -18.59
N GLN A 243 -7.05 -12.62 -18.66
CA GLN A 243 -6.41 -13.56 -17.73
C GLN A 243 -4.91 -13.28 -17.53
N ARG A 244 -4.24 -12.78 -18.58
CA ARG A 244 -2.80 -12.43 -18.56
C ARG A 244 -2.42 -11.46 -17.44
N LYS A 245 -3.30 -10.53 -17.08
CA LYS A 245 -3.04 -9.54 -16.03
C LYS A 245 -2.85 -10.18 -14.65
N PHE A 246 -3.37 -11.39 -14.47
CA PHE A 246 -3.34 -12.13 -13.21
C PHE A 246 -2.20 -13.15 -13.12
N GLU A 247 -1.55 -13.52 -14.23
CA GLU A 247 -0.51 -14.58 -14.33
C GLU A 247 0.66 -14.44 -13.34
N ARG A 248 0.98 -13.21 -12.90
CA ARG A 248 2.12 -12.93 -12.01
C ARG A 248 1.76 -12.94 -10.53
N SER A 249 0.51 -13.20 -10.19
CA SER A 249 -0.01 -13.16 -8.82
C SER A 249 -0.74 -14.45 -8.48
N VAL A 250 -0.65 -14.85 -7.22
CA VAL A 250 -1.35 -16.04 -6.71
C VAL A 250 -2.70 -15.62 -6.14
N PHE A 251 -3.76 -16.24 -6.63
CA PHE A 251 -5.12 -16.10 -6.13
C PHE A 251 -5.62 -17.47 -5.63
N ASP A 252 -6.60 -17.46 -4.75
CA ASP A 252 -7.31 -18.70 -4.38
C ASP A 252 -8.40 -19.06 -5.40
N GLU A 253 -9.04 -20.22 -5.19
CA GLU A 253 -10.05 -20.78 -6.09
C GLU A 253 -11.25 -19.85 -6.30
N PHE A 254 -11.64 -19.08 -5.28
CA PHE A 254 -12.78 -18.17 -5.35
C PHE A 254 -12.59 -17.08 -6.40
N ILE A 255 -11.42 -16.43 -6.43
CA ILE A 255 -11.12 -15.43 -7.44
C ILE A 255 -10.75 -16.10 -8.77
N MET A 256 -10.00 -17.22 -8.73
CA MET A 256 -9.57 -17.93 -9.94
C MET A 256 -10.75 -18.38 -10.81
N ARG A 257 -11.84 -18.90 -10.20
CA ARG A 257 -13.06 -19.30 -10.92
C ARG A 257 -13.66 -18.17 -11.77
N GLU A 258 -13.53 -16.94 -11.31
CA GLU A 258 -14.01 -15.77 -12.06
C GLU A 258 -12.96 -15.24 -13.04
N ILE A 259 -11.67 -15.33 -12.71
CA ILE A 259 -10.58 -15.02 -13.66
C ILE A 259 -10.68 -15.92 -14.91
N ASP A 260 -10.95 -17.21 -14.74
CA ASP A 260 -11.00 -18.18 -15.83
C ASP A 260 -12.13 -17.89 -16.85
N LYS A 261 -13.14 -17.12 -16.45
CA LYS A 261 -14.23 -16.66 -17.34
C LYS A 261 -13.87 -15.41 -18.15
N LEU A 262 -12.76 -14.73 -17.83
CA LEU A 262 -12.29 -13.57 -18.59
C LEU A 262 -11.67 -14.01 -19.94
N PRO A 263 -11.62 -13.12 -20.95
CA PRO A 263 -10.97 -13.44 -22.21
C PRO A 263 -9.50 -13.85 -22.03
N VAL A 264 -9.08 -14.87 -22.79
CA VAL A 264 -7.68 -15.30 -22.85
C VAL A 264 -6.87 -14.24 -23.60
N GLY A 265 -5.91 -13.61 -22.93
CA GLY A 265 -5.07 -12.59 -23.54
C GLY A 265 -4.14 -13.21 -24.59
N ARG A 266 -4.23 -12.76 -25.85
CA ARG A 266 -3.33 -13.25 -26.91
C ARG A 266 -1.89 -12.76 -26.65
N LYS A 267 -0.92 -13.68 -26.66
CA LYS A 267 0.50 -13.32 -26.76
C LYS A 267 0.75 -12.76 -28.16
N VAL A 268 0.82 -11.44 -28.27
CA VAL A 268 1.45 -10.82 -29.46
C VAL A 268 2.94 -11.07 -29.34
N TYR A 269 3.43 -12.13 -29.99
CA TYR A 269 4.84 -12.27 -30.25
C TYR A 269 5.23 -11.16 -31.22
N ARG A 270 5.69 -10.04 -30.68
CA ARG A 270 6.49 -9.12 -31.50
C ARG A 270 7.76 -9.90 -31.81
N ALA A 271 7.82 -10.50 -32.98
CA ALA A 271 9.08 -10.98 -33.53
C ALA A 271 10.02 -9.77 -33.50
N TYR A 272 11.01 -9.81 -32.62
CA TYR A 272 12.11 -8.89 -32.72
C TYR A 272 12.83 -9.31 -34.00
N ASN A 273 12.47 -8.66 -35.11
CA ASN A 273 13.35 -8.60 -36.26
C ASN A 273 14.41 -7.55 -35.89
N PRO A 274 15.61 -7.95 -35.43
CA PRO A 274 16.70 -7.00 -35.44
C PRO A 274 16.81 -6.51 -36.88
N VAL A 275 16.57 -5.23 -37.12
CA VAL A 275 17.12 -4.59 -38.32
C VAL A 275 18.62 -4.79 -38.17
N VAL A 276 19.20 -5.74 -38.90
CA VAL A 276 20.60 -6.12 -38.76
C VAL A 276 21.42 -4.94 -39.23
N TYR A 277 21.81 -4.09 -38.29
CA TYR A 277 22.69 -2.95 -38.55
C TYR A 277 24.06 -3.49 -38.96
N THR A 278 24.54 -3.03 -40.11
CA THR A 278 25.86 -3.33 -40.66
C THR A 278 26.95 -3.14 -39.61
N GLN A 279 28.07 -3.85 -39.76
CA GLN A 279 29.21 -3.73 -38.85
C GLN A 279 29.69 -2.28 -38.74
N GLU A 280 29.54 -1.50 -39.81
CA GLU A 280 29.84 -0.07 -39.87
C GLU A 280 28.98 0.75 -38.92
N LEU A 281 27.65 0.57 -38.90
CA LEU A 281 26.78 1.29 -37.96
C LEU A 281 27.05 0.89 -36.50
N ARG A 282 27.41 -0.38 -36.27
CA ARG A 282 27.83 -0.84 -34.92
C ARG A 282 29.12 -0.16 -34.49
N ASN A 283 30.08 -0.01 -35.40
CA ASN A 283 31.34 0.71 -35.15
C ASN A 283 31.11 2.21 -34.97
N LEU A 284 30.23 2.81 -35.78
CA LEU A 284 29.87 4.22 -35.71
C LEU A 284 29.18 4.56 -34.38
N LYS A 285 28.29 3.70 -33.88
CA LYS A 285 27.65 3.86 -32.57
C LYS A 285 28.67 3.99 -31.42
N ARG A 286 29.81 3.28 -31.52
CA ARG A 286 30.90 3.33 -30.53
C ARG A 286 31.71 4.62 -30.64
N ARG A 287 31.86 5.17 -31.84
CA ARG A 287 32.66 6.38 -32.12
C ARG A 287 31.88 7.68 -31.96
N SER A 288 30.63 7.73 -32.42
CA SER A 288 29.77 8.92 -32.32
C SER A 288 28.29 8.53 -32.27
N LYS A 289 27.67 8.67 -31.09
CA LYS A 289 26.24 8.41 -30.88
C LYS A 289 25.34 9.38 -31.66
N SER A 290 25.80 10.61 -31.88
CA SER A 290 25.06 11.63 -32.63
C SER A 290 24.92 11.21 -34.10
N GLN A 291 26.05 10.95 -34.76
CA GLN A 291 26.09 10.57 -36.17
C GLN A 291 25.38 9.23 -36.40
N TYR A 292 25.57 8.27 -35.49
CA TYR A 292 24.84 6.99 -35.54
C TYR A 292 23.31 7.17 -35.58
N ARG A 293 22.75 8.14 -34.85
CA ARG A 293 21.29 8.37 -34.86
C ARG A 293 20.81 8.92 -36.19
N VAL A 294 21.56 9.86 -36.78
CA VAL A 294 21.26 10.46 -38.09
C VAL A 294 21.35 9.40 -39.19
N ASP A 295 22.47 8.69 -39.27
CA ASP A 295 22.70 7.70 -40.33
C ASP A 295 21.74 6.52 -40.22
N ARG A 296 21.42 6.09 -38.99
CA ARG A 296 20.39 5.07 -38.74
C ARG A 296 18.99 5.55 -39.18
N ALA A 297 18.63 6.80 -38.89
CA ALA A 297 17.32 7.33 -39.29
C ALA A 297 17.20 7.40 -40.82
N ASN A 298 18.25 7.87 -41.50
CA ASN A 298 18.29 7.94 -42.97
C ASN A 298 18.17 6.56 -43.63
N LEU A 299 18.81 5.54 -43.06
CA LEU A 299 18.70 4.16 -43.56
C LEU A 299 17.30 3.57 -43.36
N LEU A 300 16.69 3.77 -42.18
CA LEU A 300 15.32 3.32 -41.92
C LEU A 300 14.31 3.98 -42.88
N LEU A 301 14.50 5.26 -43.21
CA LEU A 301 13.66 5.96 -44.18
C LEU A 301 13.84 5.43 -45.61
N LYS A 302 15.04 4.97 -45.99
CA LYS A 302 15.28 4.33 -47.30
C LYS A 302 14.61 2.96 -47.39
N ASP A 303 14.74 2.13 -46.35
CA ASP A 303 14.11 0.80 -46.32
C ASP A 303 12.58 0.88 -46.33
N CYS A 304 11.98 1.92 -45.74
CA CYS A 304 10.53 2.14 -45.79
C CYS A 304 10.00 2.63 -47.15
N ASN A 305 10.85 3.23 -47.99
CA ASN A 305 10.47 3.78 -49.30
C ASN A 305 10.78 2.85 -50.48
N GLY A 306 11.39 1.68 -50.21
CA GLY A 306 11.80 0.69 -51.21
C GLY A 306 11.06 -0.64 -51.14
N GLY A 307 9.89 -0.69 -50.48
CA GLY A 307 9.02 -1.87 -50.38
C GLY A 307 7.69 -1.66 -51.09
#